data_AF-A0AA48M1V5-F1
#
_entry.id   AF-A0AA48M1V5-F1
#
_cell.length_a   1.000
_cell.length_b   1.000
_cell.length_c   1.000
_cell.angle_alpha   90.00
_cell.angle_beta   90.00
_cell.angle_gamma   90.00
#
_symmetry.space_group_name_H-M   'P 1'
#
loop_
_entity.id
_entity.type
_entity.pdbx_description
1 polymer ?
#
loop_
_entity_poly.entity_id
_entity_poly.type
_entity_poly.pdbx_seq_one_letter_code
_entity_poly.pdbx_strand_id
1 'polypeptide(L)' 'MKRILLAALALLASESFADATCIKFLNRGGYCVAHNGCFEPVYVQWFDQGYCSTGCGANIGAGGTQTVTCPRGTYRWTER' A
#
# COMPACT_ATOMS: atom_id res chain seq x y z
N MET A 1 11.23 -39.01 24.09
CA MET A 1 11.10 -37.56 24.37
C MET A 1 11.86 -36.80 23.28
N LYS A 2 11.16 -36.14 22.35
CA LYS A 2 11.78 -35.34 21.27
C LYS A 2 11.04 -34.01 21.21
N ARG A 3 11.65 -32.94 21.73
CA ARG A 3 11.14 -31.57 21.65
C ARG A 3 11.56 -31.02 20.30
N ILE A 4 10.62 -30.75 19.41
CA ILE A 4 10.86 -30.00 18.18
C ILE A 4 10.22 -28.63 18.40
N LEU A 5 11.07 -27.62 18.61
CA LEU A 5 10.72 -26.23 18.33
C LEU A 5 10.57 -26.10 16.82
N LEU A 6 9.49 -25.47 16.35
CA LEU A 6 9.58 -24.63 15.17
C LEU A 6 8.72 -23.39 15.35
N ALA A 7 9.39 -22.26 15.14
CA ALA A 7 8.94 -20.91 15.36
C ALA A 7 7.85 -20.48 14.37
N ALA A 8 6.99 -19.61 14.88
CA ALA A 8 6.35 -18.48 14.23
C ALA A 8 6.36 -18.44 12.69
N LEU A 9 5.18 -18.67 12.10
CA LEU A 9 4.78 -18.01 10.86
C LEU A 9 3.77 -16.92 11.22
N ALA A 10 4.26 -15.73 11.55
CA ALA A 10 3.49 -14.50 11.52
C ALA A 10 4.05 -13.67 10.36
N LEU A 11 3.44 -13.78 9.17
CA LEU A 11 3.65 -12.92 7.99
C LEU A 11 2.54 -13.36 7.00
N LEU A 12 1.57 -12.58 6.52
CA LEU A 12 1.30 -11.15 6.60
C LEU A 12 -0.21 -10.90 6.52
N ALA A 13 -0.63 -9.94 7.33
CA ALA A 13 -1.76 -9.03 7.18
C ALA A 13 -2.74 -9.32 6.02
N SER A 14 -3.93 -9.76 6.42
CA SER A 14 -5.23 -9.31 5.95
C SER A 14 -5.23 -8.59 4.59
N GLU A 15 -5.46 -9.36 3.53
CA GLU A 15 -5.90 -8.81 2.26
C GLU A 15 -7.25 -8.09 2.48
N SER A 16 -7.29 -6.80 2.18
CA SER A 16 -8.42 -6.06 1.59
C SER A 16 -8.43 -4.61 2.06
N PHE A 17 -8.33 -3.66 1.13
CA PHE A 17 -9.10 -2.41 1.16
C PHE A 17 -9.35 -1.94 -0.28
N ALA A 18 -10.53 -2.30 -0.77
CA ALA A 18 -11.42 -1.56 -1.66
C ALA A 18 -10.93 -1.00 -3.02
N ASP A 19 -11.78 -1.35 -3.99
CA ASP A 19 -12.06 -0.75 -5.28
C ASP A 19 -11.21 -1.18 -6.49
N ALA A 20 -11.92 -1.43 -7.59
CA ALA A 20 -11.44 -1.98 -8.87
C ALA A 20 -10.60 -0.95 -9.64
N THR A 21 -9.65 -0.33 -8.95
CA THR A 21 -8.76 0.68 -9.50
C THR A 21 -7.39 0.05 -9.73
N CYS A 22 -6.70 0.53 -10.74
CA CYS A 22 -5.38 0.04 -11.12
C CYS A 22 -4.28 0.40 -10.10
N ILE A 23 -4.64 1.02 -8.97
CA ILE A 23 -3.72 1.40 -7.88
C ILE A 23 -3.76 0.36 -6.77
N LYS A 24 -2.59 -0.11 -6.34
CA LYS A 24 -2.46 -1.11 -5.27
C LYS A 24 -1.48 -0.64 -4.20
N PHE A 25 -1.76 -0.94 -2.94
CA PHE A 25 -0.83 -0.74 -1.83
C PHE A 25 -0.41 -2.08 -1.26
N LEU A 26 0.90 -2.34 -1.18
CA LEU A 26 1.47 -3.57 -0.62
C LEU A 26 2.21 -3.27 0.68
N ASN A 27 1.81 -3.92 1.77
CA ASN A 27 2.49 -3.81 3.06
C ASN A 27 3.75 -4.70 3.10
N ARG A 28 4.89 -4.11 3.51
CA ARG A 28 6.20 -4.79 3.62
C ARG A 28 6.72 -4.88 5.05
N GLY A 29 5.85 -4.83 6.05
CA GLY A 29 6.23 -5.02 7.46
C GLY A 29 7.03 -3.84 8.04
N GLY A 30 6.68 -2.61 7.66
CA GLY A 30 7.31 -1.38 8.16
C GLY A 30 7.09 -0.17 7.26
N TYR A 31 6.85 -0.42 5.98
CA TYR A 31 6.46 0.57 4.97
C TYR A 31 5.49 -0.07 3.98
N CYS A 32 4.88 0.76 3.15
CA CYS A 32 4.04 0.30 2.05
C CYS A 32 4.63 0.71 0.70
N VAL A 33 4.27 -0.06 -0.32
CA VAL A 33 4.59 0.26 -1.72
C VAL A 33 3.28 0.56 -2.43
N ALA A 34 3.14 1.78 -2.95
CA ALA A 34 2.07 2.12 -3.87
C ALA A 34 2.51 1.73 -5.28
N HIS A 35 1.69 0.95 -5.98
CA HIS A 35 1.89 0.53 -7.36
C HIS A 35 0.82 1.14 -8.24
N ASN A 36 1.25 1.78 -9.34
CA ASN A 36 0.37 2.24 -10.39
C ASN A 36 0.34 1.21 -11.53
N GLY A 37 -0.73 0.43 -11.61
CA GLY A 37 -1.00 -0.47 -12.73
C GLY A 37 -1.83 0.18 -13.84
N CYS A 38 -2.08 1.49 -13.79
CA CYS A 38 -2.79 2.21 -14.82
C CYS A 38 -1.89 2.43 -16.03
N PHE A 39 -2.49 2.66 -17.21
CA PHE A 39 -1.75 2.95 -18.43
C PHE A 39 -1.13 4.35 -18.45
N GLU A 40 -1.66 5.27 -17.63
CA GLU A 40 -1.19 6.64 -17.52
C GLU A 40 -0.54 6.92 -16.16
N PRO A 41 0.33 7.95 -16.07
CA PRO A 41 0.78 8.47 -14.80
C PRO A 41 -0.39 8.96 -13.94
N VAL A 42 -0.29 8.75 -12.64
CA VAL A 42 -1.31 9.21 -11.69
C VAL A 42 -0.68 10.03 -10.57
N TYR A 43 -1.51 10.87 -9.95
CA TYR A 43 -1.26 11.35 -8.59
C TYR A 43 -2.14 10.55 -7.61
N VAL A 44 -1.49 9.82 -6.71
CA VAL A 44 -2.17 9.06 -5.65
C VAL A 44 -2.05 9.81 -4.33
N GLN A 45 -3.15 9.92 -3.59
CA GLN A 45 -3.18 10.44 -2.23
C GLN A 45 -3.81 9.41 -1.29
N TRP A 46 -3.20 9.19 -0.13
CA TRP A 46 -3.64 8.19 0.84
C TRP A 46 -3.82 8.80 2.24
N PHE A 47 -4.64 8.15 3.06
CA PHE A 47 -5.04 8.67 4.37
C PHE A 47 -4.82 7.63 5.47
N ASP A 48 -4.40 8.11 6.65
CA ASP A 48 -4.38 7.35 7.91
C ASP A 48 -5.61 7.78 8.71
N GLN A 49 -6.56 6.84 8.95
CA GLN A 49 -7.79 7.13 9.69
C GLN A 49 -8.57 8.37 9.19
N GLY A 50 -8.54 8.62 7.87
CA GLY A 50 -9.24 9.74 7.24
C GLY A 50 -8.49 11.07 7.21
N TYR A 51 -7.27 11.15 7.76
CA TYR A 51 -6.44 12.35 7.70
C TYR A 51 -5.08 12.08 7.04
N CYS A 52 -4.47 13.15 6.55
CA CYS A 52 -3.13 13.15 5.98
C CYS A 52 -2.21 13.94 6.93
N SER A 53 -1.38 13.22 7.70
CA SER A 53 -0.50 13.85 8.70
C SER A 53 0.79 14.40 8.10
N THR A 54 1.41 13.71 7.14
CA THR A 54 2.60 14.18 6.41
C THR A 54 2.89 13.29 5.21
N GLY A 55 3.21 13.88 4.06
CA GLY A 55 3.75 13.15 2.90
C GLY A 55 2.81 12.10 2.29
N CYS A 56 1.50 12.37 2.27
CA CYS A 56 0.47 11.38 1.92
C CYS A 56 0.06 11.41 0.45
N GLY A 57 0.96 11.84 -0.44
CA GLY A 57 0.70 11.92 -1.86
C GLY A 57 1.96 11.73 -2.69
N ALA A 58 1.83 11.06 -3.83
CA ALA A 58 2.94 10.78 -4.73
C ALA A 58 2.47 10.74 -6.18
N ASN A 59 3.35 11.20 -7.09
CA ASN A 59 3.22 10.94 -8.51
C ASN A 59 3.86 9.59 -8.80
N ILE A 60 3.12 8.74 -9.51
CA ILE A 60 3.58 7.41 -9.88
C ILE A 60 3.33 7.24 -11.38
N GLY A 61 4.42 7.07 -12.14
CA GLY A 61 4.31 6.79 -13.57
C GLY A 61 3.56 5.49 -13.86
N ALA A 62 3.12 5.30 -15.09
CA ALA A 62 2.48 4.07 -15.54
C ALA A 62 3.36 2.84 -15.27
N GLY A 63 2.80 1.80 -14.67
CA GLY A 63 3.55 0.60 -14.22
C GLY A 63 4.50 0.84 -13.03
N GLY A 64 4.60 2.08 -12.53
CA GLY A 64 5.58 2.49 -11.53
C GLY A 64 5.25 2.03 -10.12
N THR A 65 6.23 2.20 -9.22
CA THR A 65 6.04 2.00 -7.78
C THR A 65 6.70 3.12 -6.98
N GLN A 66 6.16 3.40 -5.80
CA GLN A 66 6.71 4.36 -4.85
C GLN A 66 6.64 3.79 -3.42
N THR A 67 7.67 4.07 -2.63
CA THR A 67 7.66 3.77 -1.20
C THR A 67 6.86 4.85 -0.48
N VAL A 68 5.89 4.43 0.31
CA VAL A 68 4.91 5.31 0.96
C VAL A 68 4.66 4.87 2.41
N THR A 69 4.09 5.78 3.20
CA THR A 69 3.51 5.39 4.49
C THR A 69 2.28 4.51 4.24
N CYS A 70 2.07 3.52 5.11
CA CYS A 70 0.95 2.59 4.92
C CYS A 70 -0.40 3.28 5.14
N PRO A 71 -1.33 3.23 4.18
CA PRO A 71 -2.69 3.68 4.42
C PRO A 71 -3.34 2.82 5.49
N ARG A 72 -4.04 3.47 6.41
CA ARG A 72 -4.94 2.80 7.39
C ARG A 72 -6.38 3.32 7.24
N GLY A 73 -6.70 3.76 6.04
CA GLY A 73 -7.97 4.37 5.69
C GLY A 73 -8.18 4.29 4.18
N THR A 74 -8.71 5.35 3.61
CA THR A 74 -8.99 5.43 2.17
C THR A 74 -7.77 5.92 1.37
N TYR A 75 -7.86 5.78 0.06
CA TYR A 75 -7.01 6.48 -0.89
C TYR A 75 -7.88 7.08 -2.00
N ARG A 76 -7.33 8.06 -2.71
CA ARG A 76 -7.90 8.63 -3.92
C ARG A 76 -6.79 8.85 -4.94
N TRP A 77 -7.14 8.85 -6.22
CA TRP A 77 -6.19 9.10 -7.28
C TRP A 77 -6.86 9.87 -8.42
N THR A 78 -6.02 10.51 -9.23
CA THR A 78 -6.41 11.17 -10.47
C THR A 78 -5.35 10.91 -11.52
N GLU A 79 -5.78 10.77 -12.78
CA GLU A 79 -4.90 10.86 -13.94
C GLU A 79 -4.22 12.23 -13.96
N ARG A 80 -3.04 12.29 -14.57
CA ARG A 80 -2.22 13.51 -14.66
C ARG A 80 -2.07 14.01 -16.07
#